data_AF-A0A4Y2KI56-F1
#
_entry.id   AF-A0A4Y2KI56-F1
#
_cell.length_a   1.000
_cell.length_b   1.000
_cell.length_c   1.000
_cell.angle_alpha   90.00
_cell.angle_beta   90.00
_cell.angle_gamma   90.00
#
_symmetry.space_group_name_H-M   'P 1'
#
loop_
_entity.id
_entity.type
_entity.pdbx_description
1 polymer ?
#
loop_
_entity_poly.entity_id
_entity_poly.type
_entity_poly.pdbx_seq_one_letter_code
_entity_poly.pdbx_strand_id
1 'polypeptide(L)'
;MVESDEDETSKKSTPATPDVAEKLSVEEIVVGKSPIKELVEKVTEMKAEDFIATAMVIQSEVMNFIDNIPNKNLSKDNRKTLREYMVDNMSVVARQQAVMCMILGKCHEQTDLIEHKLEGLRSTLHLYEESYR
;
A
#
# COMPACT_ATOMS: atom_id res chain seq x y z
N MET A 1 36.80 21.08 53.23
CA MET A 1 36.65 20.26 52.02
C MET A 1 37.37 21.04 50.93
N VAL A 2 38.45 20.45 50.43
CA VAL A 2 39.55 21.11 49.74
C VAL A 2 39.30 21.07 48.23
N GLU A 3 39.38 22.23 47.57
CA GLU A 3 39.64 22.35 46.13
C GLU A 3 41.09 21.97 45.84
N SER A 4 41.31 21.08 44.87
CA SER A 4 42.60 20.72 44.26
C SER A 4 42.29 19.90 43.00
N ASP A 5 43.00 19.94 41.88
CA ASP A 5 43.91 20.89 41.23
C ASP A 5 44.32 20.16 39.92
N GLU A 6 44.39 20.91 38.81
CA GLU A 6 45.32 20.70 37.66
C GLU A 6 45.17 19.35 36.88
N ASP A 7 45.67 19.09 35.68
CA ASP A 7 46.46 19.82 34.70
C ASP A 7 46.34 19.13 33.32
N GLU A 8 46.66 19.92 32.29
CA GLU A 8 47.28 19.61 30.99
C GLU A 8 47.15 18.26 30.24
N THR A 9 46.72 18.42 28.97
CA THR A 9 47.27 17.85 27.72
C THR A 9 47.41 16.32 27.54
N SER A 10 46.71 15.77 26.53
CA SER A 10 47.34 14.86 25.56
C SER A 10 46.45 14.64 24.32
N LYS A 11 46.99 14.99 23.15
CA LYS A 11 46.36 14.76 21.84
C LYS A 11 46.24 13.26 21.58
N LYS A 12 45.05 12.77 21.22
CA LYS A 12 44.94 11.49 20.52
C LYS A 12 43.88 11.55 19.42
N SER A 13 44.37 11.37 18.21
CA SER A 13 43.68 11.31 16.92
C SER A 13 42.31 10.65 16.96
N THR A 14 41.30 11.39 16.53
CA THR A 14 40.09 10.80 15.94
C THR A 14 40.49 10.21 14.59
N PRO A 15 40.26 8.91 14.32
CA PRO A 15 40.47 8.36 12.99
C PRO A 15 39.51 9.05 12.01
N ALA A 16 40.04 9.56 10.91
CA ALA A 16 39.24 9.99 9.78
C ALA A 16 38.45 8.78 9.27
N THR A 17 37.15 8.75 9.52
CA THR A 17 36.23 7.88 8.79
C THR A 17 36.23 8.39 7.35
N PRO A 18 36.52 7.53 6.35
CA PRO A 18 36.55 7.98 4.97
C PRO A 18 35.17 8.44 4.58
N ASP A 19 35.12 9.70 4.18
CA ASP A 19 34.07 10.35 3.42
C ASP A 19 33.89 9.59 2.11
N VAL A 20 33.09 8.52 2.13
CA VAL A 20 32.61 7.84 0.93
C VAL A 20 31.28 8.48 0.51
N ALA A 21 31.27 9.81 0.44
CA ALA A 21 30.32 10.57 -0.36
C ALA A 21 30.91 10.83 -1.75
N GLU A 22 31.55 9.82 -2.37
CA GLU A 22 32.05 9.94 -3.73
C GLU A 22 31.08 9.29 -4.72
N LYS A 23 30.21 10.18 -5.25
CA LYS A 23 29.67 10.16 -6.62
C LYS A 23 28.85 8.94 -7.04
N LEU A 24 27.59 8.91 -6.62
CA LEU A 24 26.53 8.59 -7.56
C LEU A 24 26.27 9.85 -8.39
N SER A 25 26.93 9.95 -9.54
CA SER A 25 26.55 10.94 -10.56
C SER A 25 25.16 10.56 -11.06
N VAL A 26 24.14 11.10 -10.41
CA VAL A 26 22.78 11.15 -10.92
C VAL A 26 22.85 12.11 -12.10
N GLU A 27 23.01 11.56 -13.31
CA GLU A 27 22.74 12.30 -14.53
C GLU A 27 21.34 12.91 -14.41
N GLU A 28 21.31 14.21 -14.71
CA GLU A 28 20.18 15.13 -14.70
C GLU A 28 18.82 14.46 -14.94
N ILE A 29 18.09 14.22 -13.85
CA ILE A 29 16.67 13.85 -13.95
C ILE A 29 15.94 15.15 -14.27
N VAL A 30 15.58 15.27 -15.55
CA VAL A 30 14.58 16.22 -16.07
C VAL A 30 13.49 16.42 -15.00
N VAL A 31 13.19 17.68 -14.68
CA VAL A 31 12.11 18.10 -13.78
C VAL A 31 10.76 17.64 -14.36
N GLY A 32 10.46 16.36 -14.18
CA GLY A 32 9.19 15.71 -14.44
C GLY A 32 8.57 15.33 -13.10
N LYS A 33 7.23 15.32 -13.03
CA LYS A 33 6.51 14.81 -11.85
C LYS A 33 7.10 13.44 -11.45
N SER A 34 7.35 13.25 -10.16
CA SER A 34 7.81 11.95 -9.64
C SER A 34 6.85 10.85 -10.10
N PRO A 35 7.34 9.71 -10.63
CA PRO A 35 6.51 8.58 -11.02
C PRO A 35 5.55 8.12 -9.90
N ILE A 36 5.99 8.26 -8.65
CA ILE A 36 5.19 7.94 -7.46
C ILE A 36 4.04 8.95 -7.29
N LYS A 37 4.30 10.24 -7.53
CA LYS A 37 3.30 11.29 -7.40
C LYS A 37 2.21 11.16 -8.46
N GLU A 38 2.58 10.84 -9.70
CA GLU A 38 1.61 10.58 -10.77
C GLU A 38 0.79 9.32 -10.50
N LEU A 39 1.40 8.25 -9.98
CA LEU A 39 0.70 7.04 -9.59
C LEU A 39 -0.31 7.31 -8.46
N VAL A 40 0.07 8.11 -7.47
CA VAL A 40 -0.83 8.49 -6.36
C VAL A 40 -2.03 9.31 -6.86
N GLU A 41 -1.82 10.28 -7.75
CA GLU A 41 -2.91 11.04 -8.38
C GLU A 41 -3.89 10.10 -9.10
N LYS A 42 -3.39 9.17 -9.92
CA LYS A 42 -4.22 8.17 -10.63
C LYS A 42 -4.97 7.21 -9.70
N VAL A 43 -4.34 6.79 -8.61
CA VAL A 43 -4.97 5.92 -7.61
C VAL A 43 -6.13 6.61 -6.89
N THR A 44 -6.04 7.93 -6.68
CA THR A 44 -7.06 8.68 -5.95
C THR A 44 -8.39 8.77 -6.72
N GLU A 45 -8.33 8.68 -8.05
CA GLU A 45 -9.51 8.71 -8.93
C GLU A 45 -10.09 7.30 -9.21
N MET A 46 -9.40 6.24 -8.78
CA MET A 46 -9.76 4.86 -9.10
C MET A 46 -10.84 4.32 -8.15
N LYS A 47 -11.75 3.50 -8.67
CA LYS A 47 -12.68 2.74 -7.81
C LYS A 47 -11.91 1.74 -6.96
N ALA A 48 -12.43 1.45 -5.77
CA ALA A 48 -11.76 0.55 -4.82
C ALA A 48 -11.55 -0.86 -5.40
N GLU A 49 -12.52 -1.37 -6.16
CA GLU A 49 -12.44 -2.68 -6.80
C GLU A 49 -11.32 -2.73 -7.85
N ASP A 50 -11.28 -1.71 -8.70
CA ASP A 50 -10.27 -1.56 -9.76
C ASP A 50 -8.86 -1.37 -9.16
N PHE A 51 -8.77 -0.66 -8.03
CA PHE A 51 -7.52 -0.48 -7.29
C PHE A 51 -6.99 -1.80 -6.76
N ILE A 52 -7.84 -2.60 -6.10
CA ILE A 52 -7.42 -3.91 -5.57
C ILE A 52 -7.01 -4.85 -6.69
N ALA A 53 -7.75 -4.89 -7.80
CA ALA A 53 -7.39 -5.71 -8.96
C ALA A 53 -6.04 -5.28 -9.55
N THR A 54 -5.83 -3.97 -9.72
CA THR A 54 -4.56 -3.41 -10.21
C THR A 54 -3.41 -3.73 -9.26
N ALA A 55 -3.63 -3.60 -7.95
CA ALA A 55 -2.63 -3.93 -6.94
C ALA A 55 -2.21 -5.40 -7.03
N MET A 56 -3.15 -6.34 -7.16
CA MET A 56 -2.83 -7.77 -7.29
C MET A 56 -1.96 -8.06 -8.53
N VAL A 57 -2.26 -7.42 -9.67
CA VAL A 57 -1.48 -7.55 -10.90
C VAL A 57 -0.05 -7.03 -10.69
N ILE A 58 0.09 -5.79 -10.20
CA ILE A 58 1.40 -5.17 -9.94
C ILE A 58 2.21 -6.03 -8.97
N GLN A 59 1.59 -6.54 -7.89
CA GLN A 59 2.26 -7.37 -6.92
C GLN A 59 2.78 -8.68 -7.54
N SER A 60 2.02 -9.30 -8.44
CA SER A 60 2.45 -10.49 -9.19
C SER A 60 3.61 -10.17 -10.15
N GLU A 61 3.56 -9.04 -10.85
CA GLU A 61 4.62 -8.59 -11.75
C GLU A 61 5.93 -8.31 -11.00
N VAL A 62 5.85 -7.65 -9.84
CA VAL A 62 7.02 -7.40 -8.98
C VAL A 62 7.63 -8.71 -8.50
N MET A 63 6.80 -9.68 -8.12
CA MET A 63 7.28 -11.00 -7.70
C MET A 63 8.06 -11.70 -8.83
N ASN A 64 7.50 -11.69 -10.04
CA ASN A 64 8.16 -12.24 -11.22
C ASN A 64 9.45 -11.46 -11.55
N PHE A 65 9.44 -10.14 -11.41
CA PHE A 65 10.64 -9.32 -11.61
C PHE A 65 11.77 -9.75 -10.67
N ILE A 66 11.49 -9.89 -9.36
CA ILE A 66 12.45 -10.30 -8.33
C ILE A 66 13.12 -11.65 -8.68
N ASP A 67 12.34 -12.58 -9.23
CA ASP A 67 12.80 -13.91 -9.62
C ASP A 67 13.77 -13.90 -10.79
N ASN A 68 13.57 -12.96 -11.70
CA ASN A 68 14.36 -12.84 -12.93
C ASN A 68 15.62 -11.98 -12.75
N ILE A 69 15.83 -11.34 -11.60
CA ILE A 69 17.05 -10.56 -11.34
C ILE A 69 18.26 -11.52 -11.29
N PRO A 70 19.32 -11.31 -12.09
CA PRO A 70 20.51 -12.17 -12.06
C PRO A 70 21.17 -12.22 -10.67
N ASN A 71 21.70 -13.38 -10.26
CA ASN A 71 22.34 -13.56 -8.94
C ASN A 71 23.52 -12.60 -8.68
N LYS A 72 24.18 -12.10 -9.74
CA LYS A 72 25.24 -11.09 -9.63
C LYS A 72 24.74 -9.71 -9.16
N ASN A 73 23.44 -9.43 -9.35
CA ASN A 73 22.80 -8.16 -9.01
C ASN A 73 21.94 -8.28 -7.75
N LEU A 74 21.50 -9.49 -7.38
CA LEU A 74 20.75 -9.76 -6.17
C LEU A 74 21.15 -11.12 -5.59
N SER A 75 21.73 -11.10 -4.38
CA SER A 75 22.10 -12.33 -3.68
C SER A 75 20.86 -13.19 -3.38
N LYS A 76 21.07 -14.50 -3.20
CA LYS A 76 19.97 -15.42 -2.87
C LYS A 76 19.26 -15.04 -1.57
N ASP A 77 20.01 -14.60 -0.57
CA ASP A 77 19.46 -14.20 0.73
C ASP A 77 18.64 -12.92 0.59
N ASN A 78 19.15 -11.90 -0.12
CA ASN A 78 18.39 -10.67 -0.36
C ASN A 78 17.14 -10.94 -1.21
N ARG A 79 17.22 -11.84 -2.20
CA ARG A 79 16.04 -12.28 -2.98
C ARG A 79 15.00 -12.94 -2.07
N LYS A 80 15.44 -13.82 -1.17
CA LYS A 80 14.54 -14.47 -0.21
C LYS A 80 13.85 -13.43 0.68
N THR A 81 14.60 -12.52 1.28
CA THR A 81 14.04 -11.45 2.12
C THR A 81 13.05 -10.56 1.35
N LEU A 82 13.39 -10.18 0.12
CA LEU A 82 12.52 -9.35 -0.71
C LEU A 82 11.22 -10.08 -1.08
N ARG A 83 11.30 -11.40 -1.34
CA ARG A 83 10.11 -12.24 -1.54
C ARG A 83 9.24 -12.30 -0.30
N GLU A 84 9.83 -12.46 0.89
CA GLU A 84 9.08 -12.48 2.16
C GLU A 84 8.31 -11.17 2.36
N TYR A 85 8.95 -10.02 2.15
CA TYR A 85 8.26 -8.72 2.19
C TYR A 85 7.15 -8.60 1.14
N MET A 86 7.34 -9.16 -0.05
CA MET A 86 6.32 -9.13 -1.10
C MET A 86 5.10 -9.98 -0.72
N VAL A 87 5.32 -11.15 -0.11
CA VAL A 87 4.24 -12.02 0.41
C VAL A 87 3.46 -11.30 1.52
N ASP A 88 4.16 -10.61 2.43
CA ASP A 88 3.51 -9.82 3.48
C ASP A 88 2.62 -8.72 2.88
N ASN A 89 3.11 -8.01 1.87
CA ASN A 89 2.34 -7.00 1.14
C ASN A 89 1.13 -7.58 0.41
N MET A 90 1.27 -8.75 -0.24
CA MET A 90 0.15 -9.47 -0.86
C MET A 90 -0.91 -9.85 0.19
N SER A 91 -0.48 -10.26 1.39
CA SER A 91 -1.41 -10.59 2.48
C SER A 91 -2.27 -9.40 2.90
N VAL A 92 -1.73 -8.18 2.85
CA VAL A 92 -2.48 -6.95 3.16
C VAL A 92 -3.55 -6.70 2.11
N VAL A 93 -3.20 -6.80 0.82
CA VAL A 93 -4.16 -6.59 -0.28
C VAL A 93 -5.26 -7.66 -0.24
N ALA A 94 -4.93 -8.91 0.03
CA ALA A 94 -5.93 -9.97 0.19
C ALA A 94 -6.90 -9.69 1.34
N ARG A 95 -6.42 -9.18 2.48
CA ARG A 95 -7.29 -8.76 3.60
C ARG A 95 -8.18 -7.58 3.21
N GLN A 96 -7.66 -6.59 2.50
CA GLN A 96 -8.44 -5.44 2.02
C GLN A 96 -9.54 -5.89 1.06
N GLN A 97 -9.24 -6.80 0.13
CA GLN A 97 -10.21 -7.41 -0.76
C GLN A 97 -11.32 -8.12 0.03
N ALA A 98 -10.96 -8.93 1.03
CA ALA A 98 -11.94 -9.64 1.85
C ALA A 98 -12.88 -8.68 2.59
N VAL A 99 -12.35 -7.63 3.20
CA VAL A 99 -13.15 -6.60 3.88
C VAL A 99 -14.11 -5.91 2.91
N MET A 100 -13.64 -5.53 1.73
CA MET A 100 -14.47 -4.90 0.69
C MET A 100 -15.61 -5.84 0.26
N CYS A 101 -15.32 -7.12 -0.01
CA CYS A 101 -16.33 -8.10 -0.35
C CYS A 101 -17.37 -8.28 0.77
N MET A 102 -16.96 -8.27 2.04
CA MET A 102 -17.88 -8.35 3.18
C MET A 102 -18.81 -7.13 3.26
N ILE A 103 -18.27 -5.93 3.06
CA ILE A 103 -19.06 -4.68 3.07
C ILE A 103 -20.06 -4.70 1.91
N LEU A 104 -19.60 -5.01 0.70
CA LEU A 104 -20.45 -5.10 -0.48
C LEU A 104 -21.55 -6.15 -0.31
N GLY A 105 -21.23 -7.32 0.25
CA GLY A 105 -22.23 -8.35 0.55
C GLY A 105 -23.34 -7.83 1.48
N LYS A 106 -22.98 -7.16 2.59
CA LYS A 106 -23.96 -6.53 3.48
C LYS A 106 -24.79 -5.44 2.80
N CYS A 107 -24.18 -4.65 1.92
CA CYS A 107 -24.91 -3.63 1.15
C CYS A 107 -25.93 -4.26 0.19
N HIS A 108 -25.61 -5.40 -0.43
CA HIS A 108 -26.57 -6.13 -1.27
C HIS A 108 -27.73 -6.68 -0.43
N GLU A 109 -27.44 -7.37 0.68
CA GLU A 109 -28.50 -7.87 1.59
C GLU A 109 -29.43 -6.76 2.07
N GLN A 110 -28.88 -5.58 2.38
CA GLN A 110 -29.66 -4.43 2.80
C GLN A 110 -30.52 -3.85 1.66
N THR A 111 -29.99 -3.84 0.44
CA THR A 111 -30.73 -3.42 -0.76
C THR A 111 -31.92 -4.33 -0.99
N ASP A 112 -31.71 -5.65 -0.99
CA ASP A 112 -32.77 -6.64 -1.20
C ASP A 112 -33.88 -6.53 -0.15
N LEU A 113 -33.50 -6.31 1.12
CA LEU A 113 -34.47 -6.10 2.21
C LEU A 113 -35.31 -4.83 2.00
N ILE A 114 -34.68 -3.74 1.55
CA ILE A 114 -35.39 -2.49 1.26
C ILE A 114 -36.34 -2.68 0.09
N GLU A 115 -35.90 -3.30 -0.99
CA GLU A 115 -36.73 -3.57 -2.18
C GLU A 115 -37.94 -4.43 -1.82
N HIS A 116 -37.75 -5.52 -1.07
CA HIS A 116 -38.84 -6.37 -0.61
C HIS A 116 -39.86 -5.60 0.25
N LYS A 117 -39.40 -4.72 1.14
CA LYS A 117 -40.30 -3.88 1.96
C LYS A 117 -41.07 -2.86 1.12
N LEU A 118 -40.41 -2.23 0.14
CA LEU A 118 -41.05 -1.29 -0.77
C LEU A 118 -42.14 -1.96 -1.61
N GLU A 119 -41.89 -3.18 -2.08
CA GLU A 119 -42.87 -3.95 -2.84
C GLU A 119 -44.10 -4.32 -1.99
N GLY A 120 -43.88 -4.73 -0.74
CA GLY A 120 -44.97 -4.99 0.21
C GLY A 120 -45.82 -3.75 0.50
N LEU A 121 -45.19 -2.57 0.65
CA LEU A 121 -45.90 -1.31 0.83
C LEU A 121 -46.72 -0.92 -0.41
N ARG A 122 -46.16 -1.07 -1.61
CA ARG A 122 -46.87 -0.82 -2.88
C ARG A 122 -48.08 -1.73 -3.05
N SER A 123 -47.91 -3.02 -2.76
CA SER A 123 -49.00 -4.00 -2.81
C SER A 123 -50.12 -3.64 -1.82
N THR A 124 -49.75 -3.25 -0.59
CA THR A 124 -50.73 -2.85 0.44
C THR A 124 -51.48 -1.58 0.03
N LEU A 125 -50.78 -0.59 -0.52
CA LEU A 125 -51.37 0.64 -1.01
C LEU A 125 -52.37 0.36 -2.15
N HIS A 126 -52.00 -0.50 -3.10
CA HIS A 126 -52.88 -0.89 -4.21
C HIS A 126 -54.17 -1.55 -3.71
N LEU A 127 -54.07 -2.49 -2.76
CA LEU A 127 -55.24 -3.14 -2.15
C LEU A 127 -56.13 -2.14 -1.40
N TYR A 128 -55.53 -1.18 -0.70
CA TYR A 128 -56.27 -0.11 -0.03
C TYR A 128 -57.03 0.73 -1.06
N GLU A 129 -56.37 1.17 -2.14
CA GLU A 129 -57.00 1.95 -3.21
C GLU A 129 -58.14 1.19 -3.91
N GLU A 130 -58.01 -0.12 -4.12
CA GLU A 130 -59.08 -0.96 -4.66
C GLU A 130 -60.28 -1.09 -3.70
N SER A 131 -60.04 -1.13 -2.38
CA SER A 131 -61.11 -1.25 -1.39
C SER A 131 -62.00 0.00 -1.27
N TYR A 132 -61.56 1.15 -1.76
CA TYR A 132 -62.31 2.42 -1.73
C TYR A 132 -62.86 2.82 -3.11
N ARG A 133 -62.73 1.96 -4.12
CA ARG A 133 -63.33 2.12 -5.44
C ARG A 133 -64.64 1.34 -5.55
#